data_AF-T1C299-F1
#
_entry.id   AF-T1C299-F1
#
_cell.length_a   1.000
_cell.length_b   1.000
_cell.length_c   1.000
_cell.angle_alpha   90.00
_cell.angle_beta   90.00
_cell.angle_gamma   90.00
#
_symmetry.space_group_name_H-M   'P 1'
#
loop_
_entity.id
_entity.type
_entity.pdbx_description
1 polymer ?
#
loop_
_entity_poly.entity_id
_entity_poly.type
_entity_poly.pdbx_seq_one_letter_code
_entity_poly.pdbx_strand_id
1 'polypeptide(L)' 'WRCRLLEFGGEADHVHLLVEIHPALNISTLINNLKTASSRRIRNRFAEHLKPFYQKPYFWHRAYYVGSV' A
#
# COMPACT_ATOMS: atom_id res chain seq x y z
N TRP A 1 5.74 2.20 13.45
CA TRP A 1 4.32 1.80 13.57
C TRP A 1 4.25 0.63 14.54
N ARG A 2 3.37 0.67 15.55
CA ARG A 2 3.11 -0.47 16.44
C ARG A 2 2.13 -1.43 15.76
N CYS A 3 2.56 -2.01 14.66
CA CYS A 3 1.80 -2.98 13.87
C CYS A 3 2.74 -4.07 13.34
N ARG A 4 2.18 -5.24 13.08
CA ARG A 4 2.90 -6.39 12.51
C ARG A 4 2.17 -6.83 11.25
N LEU A 5 2.91 -7.01 10.17
CA LEU A 5 2.40 -7.58 8.93
C LEU A 5 2.34 -9.10 9.11
N LEU A 6 1.14 -9.67 9.04
CA LEU A 6 0.91 -11.10 9.18
C LEU A 6 0.91 -11.77 7.81
N GLU A 7 0.21 -11.18 6.83
CA GLU A 7 0.14 -11.68 5.46
C GLU A 7 0.18 -10.53 4.45
N PHE A 8 0.75 -10.82 3.28
CA PHE A 8 0.80 -9.90 2.15
C PHE A 8 0.58 -10.68 0.86
N GLY A 9 -0.42 -10.26 0.10
CA GLY A 9 -0.76 -10.85 -1.20
C GLY A 9 -1.41 -9.80 -2.08
N GLY A 10 -1.87 -10.21 -3.25
CA GLY A 10 -2.51 -9.29 -4.19
C GLY A 10 -2.76 -9.92 -5.54
N GLU A 11 -3.46 -9.15 -6.36
CA GLU A 11 -3.71 -9.41 -7.76
C GLU A 11 -2.93 -8.41 -8.62
N ALA A 12 -3.10 -8.49 -9.94
CA ALA A 12 -2.42 -7.60 -10.88
C ALA A 12 -2.72 -6.10 -10.65
N ASP A 13 -3.86 -5.75 -10.05
CA ASP A 13 -4.35 -4.38 -9.91
C ASP A 13 -4.54 -3.90 -8.46
N HIS A 14 -4.41 -4.78 -7.46
CA HIS A 14 -4.56 -4.43 -6.05
C HIS A 14 -3.78 -5.36 -5.11
N VAL A 15 -3.60 -4.93 -3.86
CA VAL A 15 -2.90 -5.70 -2.83
C VAL A 15 -3.78 -5.88 -1.59
N HIS A 16 -3.60 -7.01 -0.91
CA HIS A 16 -4.24 -7.37 0.34
C HIS A 16 -3.18 -7.46 1.45
N LEU A 17 -3.50 -6.91 2.61
CA LEU A 17 -2.62 -6.92 3.77
C LEU A 17 -3.42 -7.40 4.98
N LEU A 18 -2.95 -8.47 5.64
CA LEU A 18 -3.40 -8.83 6.97
C LEU A 18 -2.42 -8.24 7.98
N VAL A 19 -2.90 -7.31 8.81
CA VAL A 19 -2.07 -6.57 9.76
C VAL A 19 -2.64 -6.66 11.17
N GLU A 20 -1.77 -7.05 12.11
CA GLU A 20 -2.05 -6.87 13.53
C GLU A 20 -1.70 -5.43 13.91
N ILE A 21 -2.66 -4.70 14.47
CA ILE A 21 -2.51 -3.30 14.85
C ILE A 21 -2.85 -3.09 16.32
N HIS A 22 -2.17 -2.15 16.96
CA HIS A 22 -2.62 -1.65 18.26
C HIS A 22 -3.94 -0.87 18.08
N PRO A 23 -4.98 -1.06 18.91
CA PRO A 23 -6.29 -0.41 18.74
C PRO A 23 -6.24 1.12 18.69
N ALA A 24 -5.30 1.74 19.41
CA ALA A 24 -5.09 3.20 19.41
C ALA A 24 -4.46 3.76 18.11
N LEU A 25 -4.12 2.92 17.13
CA LEU A 25 -3.43 3.34 15.92
C LEU A 25 -4.44 3.84 14.89
N ASN A 26 -4.25 5.07 14.38
CA ASN A 26 -5.11 5.61 13.34
C ASN A 26 -4.86 4.89 12.00
N ILE A 27 -5.82 4.06 11.61
CA ILE A 27 -5.78 3.23 10.41
C ILE A 27 -5.60 4.08 9.15
N SER A 28 -6.31 5.20 9.03
CA SER A 28 -6.22 6.07 7.85
C SER A 28 -4.80 6.63 7.67
N THR A 29 -4.14 6.99 8.77
CA THR A 29 -2.76 7.48 8.76
C THR A 29 -1.78 6.37 8.37
N LEU A 30 -1.98 5.15 8.90
CA LEU A 30 -1.15 3.99 8.52
C LEU A 30 -1.24 3.72 7.02
N ILE A 31 -2.46 3.61 6.48
CA ILE A 31 -2.68 3.30 5.06
C ILE A 31 -2.13 4.40 4.16
N ASN A 32 -2.32 5.68 4.50
CA ASN A 32 -1.76 6.80 3.75
C ASN A 32 -0.22 6.74 3.70
N ASN A 33 0.42 6.41 4.82
CA ASN A 33 1.87 6.28 4.87
C ASN A 33 2.38 5.07 4.08
N LEU A 34 1.69 3.93 4.16
CA LEU A 34 2.02 2.75 3.34
C LEU A 34 1.91 3.07 1.86
N LYS A 35 0.80 3.67 1.41
CA LYS A 35 0.57 4.01 0.00
C LYS A 35 1.55 5.04 -0.52
N THR A 36 1.81 6.11 0.25
CA THR A 36 2.75 7.16 -0.15
C THR A 36 4.19 6.63 -0.22
N ALA A 37 4.62 5.92 0.82
CA ALA A 37 5.99 5.45 0.89
C ALA A 37 6.27 4.33 -0.11
N SER A 38 5.32 3.42 -0.34
CA SER A 38 5.45 2.38 -1.37
C SER A 38 5.42 2.97 -2.78
N SER A 39 4.50 3.90 -3.07
CA SER A 39 4.44 4.60 -4.37
C SER A 39 5.79 5.23 -4.73
N ARG A 40 6.41 5.96 -3.79
CA ARG A 40 7.74 6.56 -4.00
C ARG A 40 8.82 5.49 -4.22
N ARG A 41 8.88 4.46 -3.36
CA ARG A 41 9.91 3.42 -3.45
C ARG A 41 9.80 2.58 -4.72
N ILE A 42 8.58 2.21 -5.11
CA ILE A 42 8.30 1.39 -6.29
C ILE A 42 8.70 2.16 -7.55
N ARG A 43 8.29 3.43 -7.68
CA ARG A 43 8.68 4.26 -8.83
C ARG A 43 10.18 4.47 -8.91
N ASN A 44 10.86 4.68 -7.78
CA ASN A 44 12.30 4.87 -7.78
C ASN A 44 13.06 3.58 -8.13
N ARG A 45 12.59 2.42 -7.63
CA ARG A 45 13.32 1.14 -7.79
C ARG A 45 13.00 0.43 -9.10
N PHE A 46 11.81 0.63 -9.66
CA PHE A 46 11.31 -0.13 -10.81
C PHE A 46 10.88 0.79 -11.96
N ALA A 47 11.46 1.99 -12.07
CA ALA A 47 11.11 2.99 -13.09
C ALA A 47 11.07 2.40 -14.51
N GLU A 48 12.12 1.71 -14.92
CA GLU A 48 12.22 1.11 -16.27
C GLU A 48 11.16 0.03 -16.52
N HIS A 49 10.85 -0.78 -15.51
CA HIS A 49 9.80 -1.79 -15.62
C HIS A 49 8.41 -1.16 -15.67
N LEU A 50 8.19 -0.05 -14.96
CA LEU A 50 6.89 0.63 -14.92
C LEU A 50 6.63 1.47 -16.17
N LYS A 51 7.67 2.01 -16.81
CA LYS A 51 7.57 2.93 -17.95
C LYS A 51 6.65 2.46 -19.09
N PRO A 52 6.62 1.18 -19.50
CA PRO A 52 5.71 0.70 -20.55
C PRO A 52 4.25 0.61 -20.10
N PHE A 53 3.99 0.37 -18.82
CA PHE A 53 2.65 0.07 -18.29
C PHE A 53 1.99 1.26 -17.58
N TYR A 54 2.80 2.22 -17.13
CA TYR A 54 2.38 3.15 -16.09
C TYR A 54 3.00 4.55 -16.31
N GLN A 55 2.17 5.50 -16.76
CA GLN A 55 2.52 6.92 -16.94
C GLN A 55 1.64 7.88 -16.11
N LYS A 56 0.82 7.34 -15.19
CA LYS A 56 -0.12 8.13 -14.41
C LYS A 56 0.57 8.88 -13.26
N PRO A 57 0.02 10.02 -12.80
CA PRO A 57 0.58 10.74 -11.65
C PRO A 57 0.37 10.02 -10.29
N TYR A 58 -0.53 9.03 -10.20
CA TYR A 58 -0.86 8.31 -8.96
C TYR A 58 -0.71 6.78 -9.10
N PHE A 59 0.05 6.16 -8.19
CA PHE A 59 0.36 4.73 -8.26
C PHE A 59 -0.77 3.89 -7.69
N TRP A 60 -1.24 4.29 -6.51
CA TRP A 60 -2.40 3.68 -5.87
C TRP A 60 -3.67 4.48 -6.16
N HIS A 61 -4.79 3.77 -6.28
CA HIS A 61 -6.10 4.40 -6.21
C HIS A 61 -6.26 5.18 -4.89
N ARG A 62 -7.06 6.25 -4.84
CA ARG A 62 -7.22 7.06 -3.61
C ARG A 62 -7.88 6.28 -2.48
N ALA A 63 -8.95 5.57 -2.80
CA ALA A 63 -9.70 4.75 -1.84
C ALA A 63 -8.88 3.55 -1.33
N TYR A 64 -9.31 2.99 -0.21
CA TYR A 64 -8.82 1.75 0.37
C TYR A 64 -9.97 1.08 1.14
N TYR A 65 -9.88 -0.23 1.33
CA TYR A 65 -10.84 -1.01 2.13
C TYR A 65 -10.15 -1.52 3.39
N VAL A 66 -10.91 -1.61 4.50
CA VAL A 66 -10.47 -2.19 5.77
C VAL A 66 -11.63 -2.96 6.38
N GLY A 67 -11.37 -4.19 6.79
CA GLY A 67 -12.28 -5.02 7.58
C GLY A 67 -11.51 -5.68 8.72
N SER A 68 -12.19 -5.86 9.85
CA SER A 68 -11.70 -6.73 10.93
C SER A 68 -12.04 -8.18 10.61
N VAL A 69 -11.16 -9.09 11.02
CA VAL A 69 -11.35 -10.56 10.94
C VAL A 69 -11.52 -11.16 12.33
#